data_AF-A0A8X7PWW4-F1
#
_entry.id   AF-A0A8X7PWW4-F1
#
_cell.length_a   1.000
_cell.length_b   1.000
_cell.length_c   1.000
_cell.angle_alpha   90.00
_cell.angle_beta   90.00
_cell.angle_gamma   90.00
#
_symmetry.space_group_name_H-M   'P 1'
#
loop_
_entity.id
_entity.type
_entity.pdbx_description
1 polymer ?
#
loop_
_entity_poly.entity_id
_entity_poly.type
_entity_poly.pdbx_seq_one_letter_code
_entity_poly.pdbx_strand_id
1 'polypeptide(L)'
;MTLTLEFSTLKVLSDSLTLTRAISGNIQSKEIIGIVKGIRAISSGFATISFYHVSKLDNFVADGLAKRLSKPISLCNEHHDLGHRFGLISSS
;
A
#
# COMPACT_ATOMS: atom_id res chain seq x y z
N MET A 1 -15.26 15.76 -20.77
CA MET A 1 -15.53 16.23 -19.39
C MET A 1 -14.22 16.11 -18.64
N THR A 2 -13.57 17.23 -18.32
CA THR A 2 -12.25 17.23 -17.66
C THR A 2 -12.47 17.22 -16.16
N LEU A 3 -12.14 16.12 -15.50
CA LEU A 3 -12.15 16.06 -14.03
C LEU A 3 -11.00 16.94 -13.52
N THR A 4 -11.34 18.08 -12.92
CA THR A 4 -10.38 18.89 -12.18
C THR A 4 -10.10 18.17 -10.86
N LEU A 5 -8.94 17.52 -10.77
CA LEU A 5 -8.46 16.95 -9.51
C LEU A 5 -8.12 18.10 -8.57
N GLU A 6 -8.53 18.02 -7.29
CA GLU A 6 -8.25 19.04 -6.26
C GLU A 6 -6.75 19.32 -6.11
N PHE A 7 -5.91 18.36 -6.51
CA PHE A 7 -4.45 18.47 -6.53
C PHE A 7 -3.93 18.40 -7.96
N SER A 8 -3.24 19.44 -8.39
CA SER A 8 -2.62 19.49 -9.73
C SER A 8 -1.28 18.75 -9.80
N THR A 9 -0.64 18.55 -8.65
CA THR A 9 0.69 17.94 -8.55
C THR A 9 0.67 16.76 -7.57
N LEU A 10 1.22 15.62 -7.99
CA LEU A 10 1.28 14.41 -7.17
C LEU A 10 2.70 13.82 -7.10
N LYS A 11 3.17 13.51 -5.89
CA LYS A 11 4.37 12.71 -5.66
C LYS A 11 3.97 11.34 -5.13
N VAL A 12 4.31 10.29 -5.87
CA VAL A 12 3.99 8.91 -5.54
C VAL A 12 5.26 8.19 -5.07
N LEU A 13 5.20 7.57 -3.90
CA LEU A 13 6.28 6.79 -3.32
C LEU A 13 5.91 5.31 -3.34
N SER A 14 6.84 4.44 -3.73
CA SER A 14 6.64 2.99 -3.71
C SER A 14 7.95 2.28 -3.37
N ASP A 15 7.86 1.17 -2.65
CA ASP A 15 8.98 0.25 -2.41
C ASP A 15 9.15 -0.79 -3.53
N SER A 16 8.32 -0.75 -4.58
CA SER A 16 8.46 -1.60 -5.76
C SER A 16 9.31 -0.94 -6.84
N LEU A 17 10.59 -1.32 -6.89
CA LEU A 17 11.53 -0.82 -7.90
C LEU A 17 11.10 -1.24 -9.31
N THR A 18 10.60 -2.46 -9.46
CA THR A 18 10.12 -3.00 -10.75
C THR A 18 8.96 -2.17 -11.28
N LEU A 19 7.97 -1.86 -10.45
CA LEU A 19 6.83 -1.05 -10.86
C LEU A 19 7.25 0.38 -11.22
N THR A 20 8.07 1.00 -10.38
CA THR A 20 8.57 2.36 -10.61
C THR A 20 9.32 2.46 -11.94
N ARG A 21 10.20 1.50 -12.24
CA ARG A 21 10.92 1.44 -13.53
C ARG A 21 10.00 1.17 -14.71
N ALA A 22 8.98 0.33 -14.55
CA ALA A 22 8.02 0.04 -15.61
C ALA A 22 7.15 1.27 -15.95
N ILE A 23 6.73 2.03 -14.93
CA ILE A 23 5.99 3.29 -15.13
C ILE A 23 6.85 4.30 -15.90
N SER A 24 8.12 4.47 -15.50
CA SER A 24 9.05 5.38 -16.17
C SER A 24 9.49 4.93 -17.57
N GLY A 25 9.14 3.72 -18.00
CA GLY A 25 9.44 3.20 -19.34
C GLY A 25 10.81 2.53 -19.46
N ASN A 26 11.54 2.35 -18.36
CA ASN A 26 12.85 1.69 -18.35
C ASN A 26 12.76 0.16 -18.47
N ILE A 27 11.60 -0.44 -18.19
CA ILE A 27 11.38 -1.90 -18.23
C ILE A 27 10.03 -2.20 -18.90
N GLN A 28 10.00 -3.21 -19.76
CA GLN A 28 8.76 -3.80 -20.27
C GLN A 28 8.50 -5.13 -19.55
N SER A 29 7.40 -5.21 -18.81
CA SER A 29 6.94 -6.47 -18.19
C SER A 29 5.50 -6.73 -18.63
N LYS A 30 5.31 -7.84 -19.36
CA LYS A 30 4.01 -8.21 -19.94
C LYS A 30 2.95 -8.50 -18.89
N GLU A 31 3.38 -8.95 -17.71
CA GLU A 31 2.47 -9.27 -16.59
C GLU A 31 1.78 -8.02 -16.03
N ILE A 32 2.50 -6.90 -15.94
CA ILE A 32 2.00 -5.66 -15.32
C ILE A 32 1.63 -4.58 -16.33
N ILE A 33 1.67 -4.86 -17.63
CA ILE A 33 1.48 -3.85 -18.68
C ILE A 33 0.10 -3.17 -18.60
N GLY A 34 -0.95 -3.92 -18.25
CA GLY A 34 -2.29 -3.38 -18.04
C GLY A 34 -2.35 -2.43 -16.85
N ILE A 35 -1.68 -2.77 -15.75
CA ILE A 35 -1.57 -1.92 -14.55
C ILE A 35 -0.82 -0.63 -14.88
N VAL A 36 0.33 -0.73 -15.56
CA VAL A 36 1.11 0.44 -15.98
C VAL A 36 0.30 1.36 -16.90
N LYS A 37 -0.46 0.78 -17.84
CA LYS A 37 -1.37 1.55 -18.71
C LYS A 37 -2.44 2.28 -17.91
N GLY A 38 -3.05 1.61 -16.93
CA GLY A 38 -4.04 2.21 -16.03
C GLY A 38 -3.46 3.37 -15.22
N ILE A 39 -2.28 3.17 -14.62
CA ILE A 39 -1.58 4.23 -13.89
C ILE A 39 -1.32 5.42 -14.81
N ARG A 40 -0.77 5.23 -16.01
CA ARG A 40 -0.50 6.33 -16.95
C ARG A 40 -1.78 7.06 -17.40
N ALA A 41 -2.88 6.33 -17.59
CA ALA A 41 -4.16 6.95 -17.92
C ALA A 41 -4.64 7.87 -16.80
N ILE A 42 -4.57 7.42 -15.54
CA ILE A 42 -4.93 8.25 -14.37
C ILE A 42 -3.94 9.42 -14.22
N SER A 43 -2.64 9.16 -14.38
CA SER A 43 -1.57 10.17 -14.34
C SER A 43 -1.79 11.32 -15.31
N SER A 44 -2.45 11.08 -16.45
CA SER A 44 -2.72 12.12 -17.46
C SER A 44 -3.68 13.21 -16.96
N GLY A 45 -4.40 12.97 -15.86
CA GLY A 45 -5.25 13.97 -15.22
C GLY A 45 -4.51 14.99 -14.35
N PHE A 46 -3.24 14.74 -14.03
CA PHE A 46 -2.42 15.66 -13.21
C PHE A 46 -1.55 16.54 -14.10
N ALA A 47 -1.37 17.80 -13.70
CA ALA A 47 -0.45 18.71 -14.37
C ALA A 47 1.01 18.28 -14.16
N THR A 48 1.33 17.77 -12.96
CA THR A 48 2.64 17.21 -12.65
C THR A 48 2.49 15.95 -11.82
N ILE A 49 3.20 14.89 -12.19
CA ILE A 49 3.28 13.68 -11.38
C ILE A 49 4.67 13.09 -11.43
N SER A 50 5.14 12.55 -10.31
CA SER A 50 6.46 11.92 -10.21
C SER A 50 6.41 10.67 -9.34
N PHE A 51 7.14 9.65 -9.77
CA PHE A 51 7.20 8.35 -9.10
C PHE A 51 8.61 8.12 -8.55
N TYR A 52 8.70 7.77 -7.27
CA TYR A 52 9.97 7.52 -6.61
C TYR A 52 9.97 6.17 -5.92
N HIS A 53 11.08 5.46 -6.08
CA HIS A 53 11.36 4.29 -5.28
C HIS A 53 11.84 4.74 -3.89
N VAL A 54 11.29 4.15 -2.83
CA VAL A 54 11.72 4.33 -1.44
C VAL A 54 12.03 2.98 -0.80
N SER A 55 12.75 2.95 0.32
CA SER A 55 12.97 1.70 1.02
C SER A 55 11.68 1.18 1.65
N LYS A 56 11.60 -0.12 1.93
CA LYS A 56 10.45 -0.71 2.63
C LYS A 56 10.22 -0.10 4.01
N LEU A 57 11.30 0.31 4.69
CA LEU A 57 11.22 0.96 6.00
C LEU A 57 10.53 2.33 5.90
N ASP A 58 10.75 3.05 4.81
CA ASP A 58 10.12 4.36 4.57
C ASP A 58 8.67 4.23 4.06
N ASN A 59 8.25 3.04 3.64
CA ASN A 59 6.89 2.74 3.14
C ASN A 59 6.05 1.93 4.15
N PHE A 60 6.42 1.93 5.44
CA PHE A 60 5.83 1.05 6.45
C PHE A 60 4.31 1.19 6.63
N VAL A 61 3.77 2.40 6.44
CA VAL A 61 2.32 2.65 6.54
C VAL A 61 1.56 1.92 5.43
N ALA A 62 2.02 2.05 4.20
CA ALA A 62 1.41 1.39 3.04
C ALA A 62 1.58 -0.14 3.11
N ASP A 63 2.77 -0.61 3.49
CA ASP A 63 3.04 -2.05 3.71
C ASP A 63 2.13 -2.62 4.82
N GLY A 64 1.98 -1.89 5.93
CA GLY A 64 1.08 -2.28 7.03
C GLY A 64 -0.38 -2.35 6.61
N LEU A 65 -0.86 -1.39 5.82
CA LEU A 65 -2.21 -1.40 5.25
C LEU A 65 -2.42 -2.60 4.32
N ALA A 66 -1.50 -2.80 3.37
CA ALA A 66 -1.57 -3.92 2.44
C ALA A 66 -1.61 -5.27 3.16
N LYS A 67 -0.74 -5.45 4.18
CA LYS A 67 -0.70 -6.65 5.01
C LYS A 67 -1.98 -6.88 5.81
N ARG A 68 -2.61 -5.83 6.33
CA ARG A 68 -3.90 -5.97 7.04
C ARG A 68 -5.00 -6.44 6.11
N LEU A 69 -5.03 -5.93 4.88
CA LEU A 69 -6.02 -6.30 3.87
C LEU A 69 -5.74 -7.65 3.22
N SER A 70 -4.49 -8.09 3.20
CA SER A 70 -4.09 -9.40 2.67
C SER A 70 -4.26 -10.54 3.68
N LYS A 71 -4.52 -10.24 4.95
CA LYS A 71 -4.90 -11.28 5.92
C LYS A 71 -6.28 -11.80 5.53
N PRO A 72 -6.49 -13.14 5.52
CA PRO A 72 -7.82 -13.68 5.28
C PRO A 72 -8.81 -13.07 6.29
N ILE A 73 -10.01 -12.76 5.82
CA ILE A 73 -11.15 -12.16 6.58
C ILE A 73 -11.53 -12.95 7.86
N SER A 74 -10.88 -14.08 8.15
CA SER A 74 -11.12 -14.96 9.30
C SER A 74 -10.62 -14.45 10.66
N LEU A 75 -10.03 -13.25 10.79
CA LEU A 75 -9.55 -12.74 12.08
C LEU A 75 -10.31 -11.50 12.57
N CYS A 76 -11.58 -11.36 12.23
CA CYS A 76 -12.52 -10.55 12.99
C CYS A 76 -13.25 -11.43 14.01
N ASN A 77 -12.51 -12.06 14.92
CA ASN A 77 -13.03 -12.69 16.15
C ASN A 77 -11.95 -12.68 17.24
N GLU A 78 -11.27 -11.56 17.46
CA GLU A 78 -10.63 -11.32 18.75
C GLU A 78 -11.67 -10.59 19.61
N HIS A 79 -12.67 -11.36 20.07
CA HIS A 79 -13.57 -10.90 21.12
C HIS A 79 -12.71 -10.72 22.37
N HIS A 80 -12.71 -9.49 22.87
CA HIS A 80 -12.03 -9.05 24.07
C HIS A 80 -12.45 -9.95 25.25
N ASP A 81 -11.58 -10.87 25.68
CA ASP A 81 -11.73 -11.57 26.98
C ASP A 81 -10.57 -11.16 27.89
N LEU A 82 -10.74 -9.99 28.51
CA LEU A 82 -10.06 -9.63 29.74
C LEU A 82 -10.72 -10.41 30.89
N GLY A 83 -10.41 -11.70 30.96
CA GLY A 83 -10.94 -12.63 31.96
C GLY A 83 -9.82 -13.31 32.75
N HIS A 84 -9.48 -12.74 33.90
CA HIS A 84 -8.99 -13.47 35.07
C HIS A 84 -7.54 -14.02 35.05
N ARG A 85 -6.57 -13.11 35.14
CA ARG A 85 -5.24 -13.39 35.70
C ARG A 85 -5.18 -12.88 37.14
N PHE A 86 -5.70 -13.62 38.12
CA PHE A 86 -5.24 -13.53 39.52
C PHE A 86 -5.56 -14.80 40.31
N GLY A 87 -4.52 -15.34 40.95
CA GLY A 87 -4.65 -16.07 42.21
C GLY A 87 -4.70 -17.59 42.14
N LEU A 88 -3.53 -18.23 41.97
CA LEU A 88 -3.18 -19.40 42.79
C LEU A 88 -1.69 -19.31 43.12
N ILE A 89 -1.40 -18.54 44.17
CA ILE A 89 -0.16 -18.70 44.93
C ILE A 89 -0.42 -19.93 45.80
N SER A 90 0.27 -21.02 45.48
CA SER A 90 0.32 -22.21 46.32
C SER A 90 0.89 -21.81 47.69
N SER A 91 0.17 -22.09 48.77
CA SER A 91 0.69 -22.01 50.13
C SER A 91 0.04 -23.09 50.99
N SER A 92 0.92 -23.96 51.50
CA SER A 92 0.80 -24.95 52.58
C SER A 92 -0.04 -26.20 52.33
#